data_AF-A0A7K0UU64-F1
#
_entry.id   AF-A0A7K0UU64-F1
#
_cell.length_a   1.000
_cell.length_b   1.000
_cell.length_c   1.000
_cell.angle_alpha   90.00
_cell.angle_beta   90.00
_cell.angle_gamma   90.00
#
_symmetry.space_group_name_H-M   'P 1'
#
loop_
_entity.id
_entity.type
_entity.pdbx_description
1 polymer ?
#
loop_
_entity_poly.entity_id
_entity_poly.type
_entity_poly.pdbx_seq_one_letter_code
_entity_poly.pdbx_strand_id
1 'polypeptide(L)'
;MKFNIDPRLSRLVRLTLSAPFALFFVVLIRVIRPVFLVRIGVMRSDRIGHFALETELWLLEQESGVASRPKRSVDIWFAPEPIANRVLHKMWKQVLT
;
A
#
# COMPACT_ATOMS: atom_id res chain seq x y z
N MET A 1 -45.07 -23.95 14.93
CA MET A 1 -44.09 -24.26 15.99
C MET A 1 -42.95 -23.25 15.90
N LYS A 2 -43.02 -22.12 16.62
CA LYS A 2 -41.99 -21.06 16.58
C LYS A 2 -40.89 -21.43 17.57
N PHE A 3 -39.73 -21.84 17.07
CA PHE A 3 -38.55 -22.06 17.91
C PHE A 3 -38.13 -20.72 18.53
N ASN A 4 -38.39 -20.57 19.84
CA ASN A 4 -37.94 -19.43 20.63
C ASN A 4 -36.45 -19.64 20.93
N ILE A 5 -35.58 -19.15 20.04
CA ILE A 5 -34.13 -19.27 20.18
C ILE A 5 -33.65 -18.17 21.12
N ASP A 6 -33.06 -18.56 22.25
CA ASP A 6 -32.48 -17.63 23.22
C ASP A 6 -31.46 -16.68 22.55
N PRO A 7 -31.52 -15.37 22.84
CA PRO A 7 -30.67 -14.38 22.19
C PRO A 7 -29.17 -14.57 22.48
N ARG A 8 -28.82 -15.30 23.55
CA ARG A 8 -27.42 -15.66 23.89
C ARG A 8 -26.87 -16.76 22.98
N LEU A 9 -27.70 -17.74 22.62
CA LEU A 9 -27.30 -18.85 21.74
C LEU A 9 -27.02 -18.35 20.32
N SER A 10 -27.84 -17.43 19.81
CA SER A 10 -27.63 -16.82 18.48
C SER A 10 -26.37 -15.95 18.37
N ARG A 11 -25.84 -15.44 19.49
CA ARG A 11 -24.55 -14.73 19.53
C ARG A 11 -23.39 -15.71 19.58
N LEU A 12 -23.49 -16.76 20.39
CA LEU A 12 -22.46 -17.79 20.50
C LEU A 12 -22.25 -18.48 19.14
N VAL A 13 -23.33 -18.90 18.48
CA VAL A 13 -23.30 -19.51 17.15
C VAL A 13 -22.65 -18.58 16.11
N ARG A 14 -23.00 -17.29 16.13
CA ARG A 14 -22.37 -16.29 15.24
C ARG A 14 -20.87 -16.12 15.48
N LEU A 15 -20.43 -16.12 16.73
CA LEU A 15 -19.01 -16.03 17.10
C LEU A 15 -18.23 -17.29 16.70
N THR A 16 -18.77 -18.48 16.95
CA THR A 16 -18.14 -19.73 16.52
C THR A 16 -18.09 -19.87 15.00
N LEU A 17 -19.06 -19.31 14.27
CA LEU A 17 -19.09 -19.34 12.81
C LEU A 17 -18.14 -18.30 12.19
N SER A 18 -17.95 -17.14 12.83
CA SER A 18 -17.06 -16.08 12.32
C SER A 18 -15.59 -16.30 12.67
N ALA A 19 -15.28 -17.01 13.76
CA ALA A 19 -13.91 -17.32 14.18
C ALA A 19 -13.04 -18.02 13.11
N PRO A 20 -13.48 -19.10 12.43
CA PRO A 20 -12.68 -19.75 11.40
C PRO A 20 -12.47 -18.86 10.16
N PHE A 21 -13.46 -18.04 9.80
CA PHE A 21 -13.31 -17.04 8.73
C PHE A 21 -12.28 -15.98 9.09
N ALA A 22 -12.35 -15.44 10.31
CA ALA A 22 -11.36 -14.46 10.80
C ALA A 22 -9.94 -15.06 10.81
N LEU A 23 -9.80 -16.30 11.27
CA LEU A 23 -8.51 -17.02 11.25
C LEU A 23 -7.99 -17.22 9.82
N PHE A 24 -8.87 -17.64 8.90
CA PHE A 24 -8.52 -17.81 7.49
C PHE A 24 -8.00 -16.51 6.87
N PHE A 25 -8.68 -15.39 7.08
CA PHE A 25 -8.24 -14.08 6.59
C PHE A 25 -6.92 -13.63 7.24
N VAL A 26 -6.74 -13.83 8.54
CA VAL A 26 -5.49 -13.49 9.23
C VAL A 26 -4.31 -14.31 8.68
N VAL A 27 -4.50 -15.61 8.48
CA VAL A 27 -3.47 -16.48 7.88
C VAL A 27 -3.18 -16.05 6.45
N LEU A 28 -4.20 -15.77 5.64
CA LEU A 28 -4.05 -15.31 4.27
C LEU A 28 -3.22 -14.01 4.19
N ILE A 29 -3.56 -13.01 5.01
CA ILE A 29 -2.81 -11.75 5.09
C ILE A 29 -1.36 -12.00 5.52
N ARG A 30 -1.14 -12.89 6.49
CA ARG A 30 0.19 -13.20 7.00
C ARG A 30 1.07 -13.97 6.02
N VAL A 31 0.47 -14.81 5.18
CA VAL A 31 1.13 -15.55 4.09
C VAL A 31 1.44 -14.65 2.90
N ILE A 32 0.57 -13.68 2.58
CA ILE A 32 0.79 -12.71 1.49
C ILE A 32 1.86 -11.67 1.89
N ARG A 33 1.89 -11.26 3.16
CA ARG A 33 2.80 -10.21 3.68
C ARG A 33 4.28 -10.34 3.28
N PRO A 34 4.94 -11.53 3.33
CA PRO A 34 6.35 -11.65 2.96
C PRO A 34 6.60 -11.73 1.44
N VAL A 35 5.57 -11.89 0.61
CA VAL A 35 5.76 -12.21 -0.81
C VAL A 35 5.79 -10.95 -1.66
N PHE A 36 4.95 -9.95 -1.38
CA PHE A 36 4.90 -8.69 -2.15
C PHE A 36 4.59 -7.50 -1.25
N LEU A 37 5.52 -6.54 -1.20
CA LEU A 37 5.28 -5.24 -0.59
C LEU A 37 4.97 -4.23 -1.68
N VAL A 38 3.70 -3.87 -1.85
CA VAL A 38 3.32 -2.77 -2.74
C VAL A 38 3.49 -1.47 -1.97
N ARG A 39 4.40 -0.60 -2.40
CA ARG A 39 4.62 0.72 -1.82
C ARG A 39 4.01 1.76 -2.76
N ILE A 40 3.13 2.58 -2.22
CA ILE A 40 2.51 3.66 -2.98
C ILE A 40 3.17 4.96 -2.53
N GLY A 41 3.83 5.64 -3.47
CA GLY A 41 4.53 6.91 -3.24
C GLY A 41 3.84 8.07 -3.95
N VAL A 42 3.69 9.19 -3.24
CA VAL A 42 3.16 10.43 -3.80
C VAL A 42 4.32 11.36 -4.10
N MET A 43 4.42 11.81 -5.34
CA MET A 43 5.37 12.87 -5.70
C MET A 43 4.79 14.24 -5.35
N ARG A 44 5.55 15.12 -4.72
CA ARG A 44 5.13 16.51 -4.50
C ARG A 44 5.25 17.33 -5.78
N SER A 45 4.19 17.31 -6.58
CA SER A 45 4.10 17.95 -7.90
C SER A 45 3.63 19.41 -7.87
N ASP A 46 3.29 19.96 -6.70
CA ASP A 46 2.73 21.29 -6.50
C ASP A 46 3.69 22.42 -6.88
N ARG A 47 5.00 22.21 -6.68
CA ARG A 47 6.06 23.17 -6.99
C ARG A 47 7.26 22.47 -7.61
N ILE A 48 7.87 23.09 -8.63
CA ILE A 48 9.01 22.50 -9.35
C ILE A 48 10.16 22.11 -8.42
N GLY A 49 10.48 22.96 -7.43
CA GLY A 49 11.56 22.69 -6.48
C GLY A 49 11.33 21.41 -5.67
N HIS A 50 10.17 21.27 -5.03
CA HIS A 50 9.84 20.04 -4.29
C HIS A 50 9.72 18.83 -5.22
N PHE A 51 9.16 19.03 -6.41
CA PHE A 51 8.96 17.94 -7.37
C PHE A 51 10.26 17.36 -7.91
N ALA A 52 11.25 18.21 -8.19
CA ALA A 52 12.57 17.76 -8.61
C ALA A 52 13.36 17.20 -7.43
N LEU A 53 13.50 17.97 -6.35
CA LEU A 53 14.38 17.66 -5.22
C LEU A 53 14.01 16.36 -4.53
N GLU A 54 12.73 16.17 -4.19
CA GLU A 54 12.32 14.99 -3.40
C GLU A 54 12.38 13.71 -4.22
N THR A 55 12.02 13.79 -5.50
CA THR A 55 12.10 12.65 -6.42
C THR A 55 13.55 12.24 -6.66
N GLU A 56 14.44 13.22 -6.88
CA GLU A 56 15.86 12.99 -7.08
C GLU A 56 16.55 12.46 -5.82
N LEU A 57 16.27 13.06 -4.65
CA LEU A 57 16.80 12.58 -3.37
C LEU A 57 16.38 11.14 -3.11
N TRP A 58 15.12 10.80 -3.37
CA TRP A 58 14.65 9.42 -3.23
C TRP A 58 15.41 8.45 -4.15
N LEU A 59 15.65 8.83 -5.40
CA LEU A 59 16.45 8.00 -6.34
C LEU A 59 17.88 7.83 -5.85
N LEU A 60 18.52 8.90 -5.38
CA LEU A 60 19.89 8.86 -4.83
C LEU A 60 19.97 7.98 -3.58
N GLU A 61 18.99 8.03 -2.68
CA GLU A 61 18.93 7.14 -1.51
C GLU A 61 18.81 5.67 -1.89
N GLN A 62 18.16 5.37 -3.03
CA GLN A 62 18.07 4.03 -3.57
C GLN A 62 19.39 3.58 -4.20
N GLU A 63 20.01 4.43 -5.02
CA GLU A 63 21.28 4.15 -5.68
C GLU A 63 22.45 4.02 -4.70
N SER A 64 22.48 4.87 -3.68
CA SER A 64 23.50 4.84 -2.61
C SER A 64 23.30 3.71 -1.60
N GLY A 65 22.16 3.01 -1.64
CA GLY A 65 21.82 1.92 -0.71
C GLY A 65 21.42 2.38 0.69
N VAL A 66 21.41 3.69 0.97
CA VAL A 66 21.02 4.28 2.26
C VAL A 66 19.57 3.90 2.61
N ALA A 67 18.67 3.89 1.61
CA ALA A 67 17.28 3.47 1.77
C ALA A 67 16.96 2.22 0.94
N SER A 68 17.71 1.14 1.14
CA SER A 68 17.60 -0.12 0.38
C SER A 68 16.15 -0.59 0.17
N ARG A 69 15.77 -0.86 -1.09
CA ARG A 69 14.46 -1.47 -1.40
C ARG A 69 14.37 -2.89 -0.83
N PRO A 70 13.22 -3.28 -0.25
CA PRO A 70 12.94 -4.67 0.05
C PRO A 70 13.05 -5.51 -1.24
N LYS A 71 13.67 -6.69 -1.15
CA LYS A 71 13.91 -7.58 -2.32
C LYS A 71 12.66 -7.98 -3.12
N ARG A 72 11.46 -7.79 -2.55
CA ARG A 72 10.17 -8.13 -3.17
C ARG A 72 9.17 -6.99 -2.99
N SER A 73 9.55 -5.78 -3.39
CA SER A 73 8.64 -4.64 -3.42
C SER A 73 8.35 -4.14 -4.83
N VAL A 74 7.12 -3.67 -5.03
CA VAL A 74 6.70 -2.95 -6.23
C VAL A 74 6.36 -1.54 -5.78
N ASP A 75 7.07 -0.55 -6.31
CA ASP A 75 6.85 0.86 -5.98
C ASP A 75 5.96 1.47 -7.07
N ILE A 76 4.80 2.01 -6.67
CA ILE A 76 3.86 2.70 -7.55
C ILE A 76 3.91 4.18 -7.20
N TRP A 77 4.36 4.99 -8.15
CA TRP A 77 4.47 6.44 -7.99
C TRP A 77 3.34 7.15 -8.73
N PHE A 78 2.71 8.11 -8.06
CA PHE A 78 1.73 8.99 -8.70
C PHE A 78 1.98 10.46 -8.34
N ALA A 79 1.67 11.35 -9.29
CA ALA A 79 1.75 12.80 -9.11
C ALA A 79 0.32 13.37 -9.01
N PRO A 80 -0.10 13.94 -7.87
CA PRO A 80 -1.37 14.64 -7.75
C PRO A 80 -1.37 15.92 -8.60
N GLU A 81 -2.56 16.40 -8.98
CA GLU A 81 -2.67 17.73 -9.61
C GLU A 81 -2.72 18.84 -8.54
N PRO A 82 -2.22 20.06 -8.83
CA PRO A 82 -1.66 20.53 -10.10
C PRO A 82 -0.21 20.08 -10.33
N ILE A 83 0.14 19.73 -11.58
CA ILE A 83 1.51 19.39 -11.96
C ILE A 83 2.27 20.67 -12.33
N ALA A 84 3.23 21.07 -11.51
CA ALA A 84 4.00 22.30 -11.70
C ALA A 84 4.84 22.31 -12.99
N ASN A 85 5.31 21.16 -13.46
CA ASN A 85 6.01 21.03 -14.75
C ASN A 85 5.75 19.68 -15.41
N ARG A 86 5.08 19.72 -16.58
CA ARG A 86 4.72 18.53 -17.36
C ARG A 86 5.92 17.85 -18.02
N VAL A 87 6.96 18.59 -18.38
CA VAL A 87 8.21 18.04 -18.96
C VAL A 87 8.92 17.21 -17.91
N LEU A 88 9.11 17.79 -16.70
CA LEU A 88 9.72 17.09 -15.58
C LEU A 88 8.92 15.84 -15.20
N HIS A 89 7.58 15.93 -15.17
CA HIS A 89 6.72 14.79 -14.91
C HIS A 89 6.88 13.67 -15.95
N LYS A 90 7.03 14.02 -17.24
CA LYS A 90 7.29 13.03 -18.29
C LYS A 90 8.64 12.33 -18.08
N MET A 91 9.68 13.07 -17.71
CA MET A 91 11.00 12.51 -17.41
C MET A 91 10.93 11.55 -16.22
N TRP A 92 10.31 11.97 -15.11
CA TRP A 92 10.15 11.09 -13.94
C TRP A 92 9.33 9.85 -14.24
N LYS A 93 8.28 9.95 -15.05
CA LYS A 93 7.51 8.79 -15.49
C LYS A 93 8.38 7.77 -16.24
N GLN A 94 9.39 8.19 -16.99
CA GLN A 94 10.30 7.30 -17.70
C GLN A 94 11.33 6.63 -16.78
N VAL A 95 11.70 7.28 -15.67
CA VAL A 95 12.69 6.76 -14.71
C VAL A 95 12.05 5.85 -13.65
N LEU A 96 10.81 6.16 -13.24
CA LEU A 96 10.11 5.47 -12.15
C LEU A 96 9.22 4.30 -12.60
N THR A 97 8.97 4.14 -13.91
CA THR A 97 8.21 3.02 -14.49
C THR A 97 9.18 1.94 -14.97
#